data_AF-A0A3P6QLZ6-F1
#
_entry.id   AF-A0A3P6QLZ6-F1
#
_cell.length_a   1.000
_cell.length_b   1.000
_cell.length_c   1.000
_cell.angle_alpha   90.00
_cell.angle_beta   90.00
_cell.angle_gamma   90.00
#
_symmetry.space_group_name_H-M   'P 1'
#
loop_
_entity.id
_entity.type
_entity.pdbx_description
1 polymer ?
#
loop_
_entity_poly.entity_id
_entity_poly.type
_entity_poly.pdbx_seq_one_letter_code
_entity_poly.pdbx_strand_id
1 'polypeptide(L)'
;MVIPVPLPCGGVVVVGQETILYNGEDNVYLTISPNTMNKALFTCYASVDTNGQRFLLADDHGVLYMLVLDVDVKSPNPSVKDLKIESLGETTIAESLVYLDNGVLFVGSRFGDSQLVRLTSQPNAENNSFVQILQTFTNLAPIRDIAVMECDGQNQIITCSGAFKEGSLRIIRNGIGIDEAASVDIPGVKGIFTLKIGSKLDNYLIISLNSETHILAMNGEELEDTQLLDLETDEHTLWAGMLGESQIVLQVSMFSLNCNSPQPFHTIKLLLPFLLTH
;
A
#
# COMPACT_ATOMS: atom_id res chain seq x y z
N MET A 1 23.38 19.02 -14.06
CA MET A 1 23.33 17.60 -14.47
C MET A 1 23.60 17.50 -15.97
N VAL A 2 24.25 16.44 -16.46
CA VAL A 2 24.54 16.23 -17.89
C VAL A 2 23.94 14.89 -18.31
N ILE A 3 23.14 14.89 -19.38
CA ILE A 3 22.38 13.75 -19.87
C ILE A 3 22.80 13.49 -21.32
N PRO A 4 23.43 12.34 -21.63
CA PRO A 4 23.74 11.99 -23.00
C PRO A 4 22.48 11.63 -23.77
N VAL A 5 22.32 12.17 -24.98
CA VAL A 5 21.21 11.83 -25.87
C VAL A 5 21.69 10.72 -26.82
N PRO A 6 21.00 9.57 -26.89
CA PRO A 6 21.39 8.48 -27.76
C PRO A 6 21.31 8.85 -29.25
N LEU A 7 22.02 8.07 -30.07
CA LEU A 7 21.80 8.08 -31.52
C LEU A 7 20.34 7.70 -31.82
N PRO A 8 19.71 8.29 -32.85
CA PRO A 8 20.36 8.97 -33.98
C PRO A 8 20.56 10.49 -33.84
N CYS A 9 19.96 11.16 -32.85
CA CYS A 9 20.13 12.61 -32.66
C CYS A 9 21.52 12.96 -32.10
N GLY A 10 22.03 12.12 -31.17
CA GLY A 10 23.29 12.40 -30.49
C GLY A 10 23.23 13.66 -29.62
N GLY A 11 24.39 14.10 -29.14
CA GLY A 11 24.52 15.31 -28.33
C GLY A 11 24.31 15.11 -26.82
N VAL A 12 24.19 16.23 -26.11
CA VAL A 12 24.10 16.26 -24.64
C VAL A 12 23.06 17.29 -24.21
N VAL A 13 22.24 16.94 -23.23
CA VAL A 13 21.41 17.88 -22.48
C VAL A 13 22.13 18.26 -21.19
N VAL A 14 22.27 19.54 -20.93
CA VAL A 14 22.79 20.12 -19.70
C VAL A 14 21.63 20.78 -18.96
N VAL A 15 21.30 20.24 -17.79
CA VAL A 15 20.24 20.75 -16.91
C VAL A 15 20.89 21.58 -15.80
N GLY A 16 20.58 22.87 -15.79
CA GLY A 16 20.88 23.81 -14.71
C GLY A 16 19.67 24.05 -13.80
N GLN A 17 19.77 25.04 -12.89
CA GLN A 17 18.68 25.40 -11.97
C GLN A 17 17.56 26.21 -12.63
N GLU A 18 17.90 27.03 -13.63
CA GLU A 18 16.93 27.91 -14.31
C GLU A 18 16.85 27.64 -15.81
N THR A 19 17.85 26.95 -16.36
CA THR A 19 17.99 26.75 -17.80
C THR A 19 18.30 25.30 -18.13
N ILE A 20 17.77 24.84 -19.27
CA ILE A 20 18.10 23.56 -19.88
C ILE A 20 18.66 23.83 -21.25
N LEU A 21 19.85 23.33 -21.52
CA LEU A 21 20.57 23.48 -22.78
C LEU A 21 20.72 22.12 -23.44
N TYR A 22 20.31 21.99 -24.70
CA TYR A 22 20.74 20.90 -25.56
C TYR A 22 21.87 21.37 -26.47
N ASN A 23 22.95 20.61 -26.49
CA ASN A 23 24.09 20.78 -27.37
C ASN A 23 24.15 19.56 -28.31
N GLY A 24 23.74 19.78 -29.56
CA GLY A 24 23.76 18.76 -30.61
C GLY A 24 25.06 18.74 -31.40
N GLU A 25 25.12 17.87 -32.41
CA GLU A 25 26.16 17.93 -33.44
C GLU A 25 26.03 19.22 -34.27
N ASP A 26 27.11 19.66 -34.93
CA ASP A 26 27.17 20.86 -35.78
C ASP A 26 26.88 22.22 -35.09
N ASN A 27 27.21 22.37 -33.80
CA ASN A 27 27.01 23.62 -33.04
C ASN A 27 25.53 24.06 -32.94
N VAL A 28 24.59 23.12 -32.96
CA VAL A 28 23.18 23.40 -32.67
C VAL A 28 22.99 23.50 -31.16
N TYR A 29 22.68 24.71 -30.69
CA TYR A 29 22.39 24.98 -29.28
C TYR A 29 20.93 25.38 -29.12
N LEU A 30 20.18 24.62 -28.32
CA LEU A 30 18.80 24.94 -27.95
C LEU A 30 18.73 25.17 -26.45
N THR A 31 18.18 26.29 -26.03
CA THR A 31 18.05 26.63 -24.61
C THR A 31 16.61 26.98 -24.28
N ILE A 32 16.11 26.44 -23.17
CA ILE A 32 14.85 26.86 -22.57
C ILE A 32 15.09 27.36 -21.14
N SER A 33 14.22 28.27 -20.70
CA SER A 33 14.22 28.81 -19.33
C SER A 33 12.79 28.87 -18.80
N PRO A 34 12.18 27.71 -18.51
CA PRO A 34 10.78 27.61 -18.15
C PRO A 34 10.55 28.04 -16.70
N ASN A 35 9.54 28.89 -16.48
CA ASN A 35 9.14 29.36 -15.15
C ASN A 35 8.75 28.22 -14.21
N THR A 36 8.32 27.09 -14.76
CA THR A 36 7.93 25.87 -14.03
C THR A 36 9.07 25.26 -13.21
N MET A 37 10.33 25.57 -13.52
CA MET A 37 11.48 25.07 -12.76
C MET A 37 11.62 25.77 -11.40
N ASN A 38 11.11 27.01 -11.22
CA ASN A 38 11.14 27.76 -9.96
C ASN A 38 12.44 27.62 -9.11
N LYS A 39 13.62 27.63 -9.76
CA LYS A 39 14.94 27.44 -9.14
C LYS A 39 15.18 26.08 -8.45
N ALA A 40 14.43 25.06 -8.85
CA ALA A 40 14.59 23.68 -8.40
C ALA A 40 15.99 23.14 -8.73
N LEU A 41 16.56 22.37 -7.81
CA LEU A 41 17.82 21.67 -8.04
C LEU A 41 17.53 20.25 -8.50
N PHE A 42 17.69 20.00 -9.79
CA PHE A 42 17.52 18.65 -10.34
C PHE A 42 18.61 17.70 -9.84
N THR A 43 18.19 16.63 -9.15
CA THR A 43 19.07 15.67 -8.47
C THR A 43 19.38 14.45 -9.33
N CYS A 44 18.39 13.94 -10.05
CA CYS A 44 18.51 12.71 -10.83
C CYS A 44 17.60 12.72 -12.08
N TYR A 45 17.85 11.77 -12.99
CA TYR A 45 17.09 11.59 -14.22
C TYR A 45 16.91 10.12 -14.60
N ALA A 46 15.96 9.84 -15.48
CA ALA A 46 15.82 8.56 -16.17
C ALA A 46 15.39 8.76 -17.63
N SER A 47 15.90 7.92 -18.53
CA SER A 47 15.38 7.84 -19.91
C SER A 47 14.09 7.03 -19.94
N VAL A 48 13.05 7.57 -20.58
CA VAL A 48 11.78 6.85 -20.80
C VAL A 48 11.86 6.01 -22.07
N ASP A 49 12.43 6.59 -23.12
CA ASP A 49 12.56 5.95 -24.42
C ASP A 49 14.01 5.61 -24.76
N THR A 50 14.19 4.54 -25.51
CA THR A 50 15.48 4.15 -26.09
C THR A 50 15.98 5.14 -27.15
N ASN A 51 15.07 5.91 -27.76
CA ASN A 51 15.38 6.93 -28.77
C ASN A 51 15.80 8.29 -28.17
N GLY A 52 15.76 8.45 -26.85
CA GLY A 52 16.18 9.69 -26.19
C GLY A 52 15.25 10.88 -26.38
N GLN A 53 13.98 10.69 -26.73
CA GLN A 53 13.03 11.80 -26.90
C GLN A 53 12.42 12.26 -25.58
N ARG A 54 12.29 11.38 -24.59
CA ARG A 54 11.66 11.67 -23.31
C ARG A 54 12.56 11.28 -22.15
N PHE A 55 12.74 12.23 -21.23
CA PHE A 55 13.49 12.04 -19.99
C PHE A 55 12.65 12.47 -18.81
N LEU A 56 12.70 11.69 -17.74
CA LEU A 56 12.16 12.08 -16.44
C LEU A 56 13.26 12.78 -15.65
N LEU A 57 12.90 13.87 -14.98
CA LEU A 57 13.77 14.63 -14.10
C LEU A 57 13.08 14.77 -12.75
N ALA A 58 13.82 14.62 -11.66
CA ALA A 58 13.32 14.94 -10.32
C ALA A 58 14.18 16.00 -9.66
N ASP A 59 13.53 16.84 -8.85
CA ASP A 59 14.20 17.87 -8.05
C ASP A 59 14.35 17.47 -6.57
N ASP A 60 15.00 18.36 -5.82
CA ASP A 60 15.24 18.25 -4.39
C ASP A 60 14.00 18.49 -3.51
N HIS A 61 12.90 18.95 -4.10
CA HIS A 61 11.59 19.07 -3.47
C HIS A 61 10.69 17.85 -3.73
N GLY A 62 11.14 16.89 -4.55
CA GLY A 62 10.41 15.68 -4.93
C GLY A 62 9.35 15.91 -6.02
N VAL A 63 9.44 17.00 -6.78
CA VAL A 63 8.63 17.25 -7.96
C VAL A 63 9.22 16.47 -9.14
N LEU A 64 8.36 15.78 -9.87
CA LEU A 64 8.71 15.00 -11.05
C LEU A 64 8.34 15.78 -12.31
N TYR A 65 9.26 15.84 -13.26
CA TYR A 65 9.13 16.54 -14.54
C TYR A 65 9.36 15.58 -15.71
N MET A 66 8.72 15.87 -16.84
CA MET A 66 8.99 15.27 -18.13
C MET A 66 9.69 16.28 -19.04
N LEU A 67 10.91 16.00 -19.45
CA LEU A 67 11.61 16.71 -20.52
C LEU A 67 11.41 15.97 -21.83
N VAL A 68 10.88 16.67 -22.83
CA VAL A 68 10.63 16.17 -24.19
C VAL A 68 11.51 16.93 -25.18
N LEU A 69 12.25 16.19 -25.99
CA LEU A 69 12.99 16.68 -27.14
C LEU A 69 12.09 16.54 -28.37
N ASP A 70 11.69 17.66 -28.98
CA ASP A 70 10.93 17.66 -30.21
C ASP A 70 11.87 17.36 -31.38
N VAL A 71 11.87 16.11 -31.84
CA VAL A 71 12.77 15.63 -32.89
C VAL A 71 12.07 15.62 -34.24
N ASP A 72 12.70 16.19 -35.25
CA ASP A 72 12.26 16.02 -36.62
C ASP A 72 12.69 14.65 -37.15
N VAL A 73 11.77 13.70 -37.13
CA VAL A 73 12.00 12.34 -37.65
C VAL A 73 11.76 12.25 -39.16
N LYS A 74 11.27 13.31 -39.81
CA LYS A 74 10.98 13.30 -41.25
C LYS A 74 12.21 13.61 -42.09
N SER A 75 13.24 14.23 -41.51
CA SER A 75 14.52 14.47 -42.17
C SER A 75 15.38 13.20 -42.18
N PRO A 76 16.22 13.01 -43.22
CA PRO A 76 17.13 11.87 -43.30
C PRO A 76 18.16 11.85 -42.16
N ASN A 77 18.48 13.02 -41.60
CA ASN A 77 19.25 13.17 -40.36
C ASN A 77 18.29 13.72 -39.29
N PRO A 78 17.93 12.94 -38.27
CA PRO A 78 17.04 13.39 -37.21
C PRO A 78 17.75 14.44 -36.35
N SER A 79 17.06 15.54 -36.10
CA SER A 79 17.59 16.68 -35.33
C SER A 79 16.57 17.18 -34.33
N VAL A 80 17.02 17.55 -33.14
CA VAL A 80 16.19 18.20 -32.13
C VAL A 80 15.87 19.64 -32.59
N LYS A 81 14.60 20.01 -32.60
CA LYS A 81 14.11 21.34 -32.99
C LYS A 81 13.75 22.22 -31.80
N ASP A 82 13.21 21.62 -30.75
CA ASP A 82 12.72 22.33 -29.57
C ASP A 82 12.81 21.44 -28.33
N LEU A 83 12.78 22.07 -27.15
CA LEU A 83 12.75 21.41 -25.86
C LEU A 83 11.48 21.82 -25.11
N LYS A 84 10.81 20.87 -24.49
CA LYS A 84 9.63 21.15 -23.66
C LYS A 84 9.78 20.45 -22.32
N ILE A 85 9.45 21.13 -21.24
CA ILE A 85 9.40 20.52 -19.91
C ILE A 85 8.06 20.77 -19.28
N GLU A 86 7.49 19.72 -18.70
CA GLU A 86 6.20 19.74 -18.02
C GLU A 86 6.35 19.11 -16.64
N SER A 87 5.67 19.69 -15.64
CA SER A 87 5.59 19.08 -14.31
C SER A 87 4.50 18.01 -14.32
N LEU A 88 4.83 16.82 -13.84
CA LEU A 88 3.91 15.69 -13.75
C LEU A 88 3.23 15.62 -12.38
N GLY A 89 3.87 16.09 -11.33
CA GLY A 89 3.35 16.03 -9.97
C GLY A 89 4.45 15.81 -8.94
N GLU A 90 4.06 15.35 -7.75
CA GLU A 90 4.97 15.12 -6.64
C GLU A 90 5.13 13.63 -6.33
N THR A 91 6.34 13.27 -5.93
CA THR A 91 6.77 11.95 -5.44
C THR A 91 7.57 12.14 -4.15
N THR A 92 8.07 11.05 -3.57
CA THR A 92 9.15 11.15 -2.57
C THR A 92 10.38 11.87 -3.16
N ILE A 93 11.19 12.51 -2.32
CA ILE A 93 12.46 13.12 -2.76
C ILE A 93 13.36 12.04 -3.41
N ALA A 94 13.53 12.12 -4.73
CA ALA A 94 14.23 11.10 -5.49
C ALA A 94 15.75 11.29 -5.44
N GLU A 95 16.46 10.22 -5.07
CA GLU A 95 17.90 10.08 -5.28
C GLU A 95 18.20 9.38 -6.62
N SER A 96 17.30 8.50 -7.04
CA SER A 96 17.42 7.76 -8.30
C SER A 96 16.05 7.51 -8.93
N LEU A 97 16.00 7.53 -10.26
CA LEU A 97 14.81 7.20 -11.04
C LEU A 97 15.12 6.03 -11.98
N VAL A 98 14.21 5.08 -12.07
CA VAL A 98 14.30 3.96 -13.02
C VAL A 98 12.95 3.73 -13.67
N TYR A 99 12.82 4.14 -14.92
CA TYR A 99 11.63 3.82 -15.71
C TYR A 99 11.64 2.33 -16.03
N LEU A 100 10.53 1.64 -15.75
CA LEU A 100 10.44 0.19 -15.91
C LEU A 100 9.82 -0.15 -17.27
N ASP A 101 8.52 0.12 -17.42
CA ASP A 101 7.76 0.06 -18.68
C ASP A 101 6.29 0.47 -18.39
N ASN A 102 5.45 0.64 -19.41
CA ASN A 102 4.00 0.82 -19.29
C ASN A 102 3.57 1.97 -18.36
N GLY A 103 4.35 3.05 -18.37
CA GLY A 103 4.13 4.21 -17.51
C GLY A 103 4.54 3.98 -16.06
N VAL A 104 5.19 2.86 -15.71
CA VAL A 104 5.62 2.57 -14.35
C VAL A 104 7.06 3.03 -14.12
N LEU A 105 7.27 3.76 -13.03
CA LEU A 105 8.53 4.36 -12.63
C LEU A 105 8.85 3.94 -11.19
N PHE A 106 10.05 3.44 -10.97
CA PHE A 106 10.59 3.30 -9.62
C PHE A 106 11.31 4.58 -9.21
N VAL A 107 10.94 5.10 -8.05
CA VAL A 107 11.50 6.30 -7.42
C VAL A 107 12.24 5.88 -6.17
N GLY A 108 13.56 5.78 -6.28
CA GLY A 108 14.43 5.44 -5.16
C GLY A 108 14.73 6.68 -4.34
N SER A 109 14.33 6.67 -3.06
CA SER A 109 14.54 7.78 -2.13
C SER A 109 15.58 7.39 -1.08
N ARG A 110 16.49 8.32 -0.80
CA ARG A 110 17.47 8.20 0.28
C ARG A 110 16.93 8.71 1.62
N PHE A 111 16.05 9.69 1.57
CA PHE A 111 15.56 10.43 2.74
C PHE A 111 14.12 10.09 3.13
N GLY A 112 13.43 9.27 2.34
CA GLY A 112 12.05 8.87 2.55
C GLY A 112 11.80 7.46 2.01
N ASP A 113 10.56 7.03 2.13
CA ASP A 113 10.13 5.74 1.61
C ASP A 113 10.23 5.75 0.08
N SER A 114 10.86 4.72 -0.49
CA SER A 114 10.93 4.58 -1.96
C SER A 114 9.56 4.24 -2.52
N GLN A 115 9.29 4.60 -3.76
CA GLN A 115 7.96 4.47 -4.34
C GLN A 115 8.00 3.78 -5.70
N LEU A 116 6.97 2.98 -5.97
CA LEU A 116 6.61 2.58 -7.32
C LEU A 116 5.42 3.44 -7.74
N VAL A 117 5.57 4.20 -8.82
CA VAL A 117 4.55 5.13 -9.29
C VAL A 117 4.15 4.82 -10.72
N ARG A 118 2.93 5.18 -11.09
CA ARG A 118 2.39 5.11 -12.44
C ARG A 118 2.17 6.52 -12.97
N LEU A 119 2.65 6.76 -14.17
CA LEU A 119 2.43 7.96 -14.95
C LEU A 119 1.16 7.78 -15.78
N THR A 120 0.16 8.62 -15.55
CA THR A 120 -1.11 8.61 -16.27
C THR A 120 -1.08 9.59 -17.44
N SER A 121 -1.83 9.32 -18.51
CA SER A 121 -1.95 10.24 -19.65
C SER A 121 -2.89 11.41 -19.38
N GLN A 122 -3.81 11.25 -18.42
CA GLN A 122 -4.72 12.29 -17.97
C GLN A 122 -4.39 12.66 -16.54
N PRO A 123 -4.43 13.96 -16.19
CA PRO A 123 -4.21 14.37 -14.82
C PRO A 123 -5.39 13.94 -13.95
N ASN A 124 -5.13 13.63 -12.70
CA ASN A 124 -6.16 13.42 -11.71
C ASN A 124 -6.93 14.73 -11.48
N ALA A 125 -8.26 14.65 -11.47
CA ALA A 125 -9.16 15.80 -11.39
C ALA A 125 -9.03 16.61 -10.09
N GLU A 126 -8.57 16.00 -9.00
CA GLU A 126 -8.50 16.65 -7.69
C GLU A 126 -7.24 17.50 -7.50
N ASN A 127 -6.09 16.97 -7.91
CA ASN A 127 -4.78 17.56 -7.64
C ASN A 127 -4.00 17.94 -8.92
N ASN A 128 -4.61 17.75 -10.09
CA ASN A 128 -3.99 17.98 -11.40
C ASN A 128 -2.64 17.27 -11.58
N SER A 129 -2.47 16.10 -10.94
CA SER A 129 -1.24 15.31 -11.01
C SER A 129 -1.38 14.14 -11.99
N PHE A 130 -0.32 13.89 -12.75
CA PHE A 130 -0.15 12.73 -13.63
C PHE A 130 0.52 11.54 -12.92
N VAL A 131 0.75 11.64 -11.61
CA VAL A 131 1.47 10.62 -10.83
C VAL A 131 0.51 9.92 -9.88
N GLN A 132 0.46 8.60 -9.99
CA GLN A 132 -0.29 7.73 -9.08
C GLN A 132 0.68 6.81 -8.34
N ILE A 133 0.68 6.85 -7.01
CA ILE A 133 1.49 5.94 -6.19
C ILE A 133 0.84 4.55 -6.23
N LEU A 134 1.59 3.54 -6.68
CA LEU A 134 1.17 2.14 -6.70
C LEU A 134 1.60 1.41 -5.44
N GLN A 135 2.83 1.65 -5.00
CA GLN A 135 3.41 0.99 -3.84
C GLN A 135 4.46 1.87 -3.19
N THR A 136 4.61 1.72 -1.88
CA THR A 136 5.63 2.40 -1.07
C THR A 136 6.47 1.36 -0.34
N PHE A 137 7.78 1.59 -0.28
CA PHE A 137 8.77 0.72 0.36
C PHE A 137 9.41 1.47 1.52
N THR A 138 9.20 0.98 2.74
CA THR A 138 9.66 1.63 3.96
C THR A 138 11.17 1.83 3.97
N ASN A 139 11.59 3.05 4.30
CA ASN A 139 12.98 3.44 4.47
C ASN A 139 13.14 4.13 5.83
N LEU A 140 14.04 3.60 6.65
CA LEU A 140 14.37 4.18 7.95
C LEU A 140 15.47 5.26 7.84
N ALA A 141 16.14 5.36 6.70
CA ALA A 141 17.26 6.26 6.53
C ALA A 141 16.82 7.72 6.25
N PRO A 142 17.65 8.70 6.66
CA PRO A 142 18.66 8.59 7.70
C PRO A 142 18.01 8.53 9.09
N ILE A 143 18.47 7.62 9.94
CA ILE A 143 18.12 7.63 11.36
C ILE A 143 18.96 8.73 12.03
N ARG A 144 18.29 9.79 12.50
CA ARG A 144 18.93 10.94 13.15
C ARG A 144 19.08 10.76 14.64
N ASP A 145 18.08 10.16 15.27
CA ASP A 145 18.05 9.89 16.71
C ASP A 145 17.22 8.64 17.01
N ILE A 146 17.48 8.02 18.15
CA ILE A 146 16.87 6.75 18.58
C ILE A 146 16.51 6.82 20.06
N ALA A 147 15.29 6.42 20.39
CA ALA A 147 14.86 6.16 21.76
C ALA A 147 14.37 4.71 21.89
N VAL A 148 14.72 4.05 23.00
CA VAL A 148 14.19 2.72 23.33
C VAL A 148 13.11 2.88 24.38
N MET A 149 11.95 2.25 24.14
CA MET A 149 10.80 2.27 25.03
C MET A 149 10.33 0.84 25.27
N GLU A 150 9.87 0.55 26.48
CA GLU A 150 9.20 -0.71 26.79
C GLU A 150 7.68 -0.49 26.73
N CYS A 151 6.99 -1.28 25.92
CA CYS A 151 5.54 -1.26 25.78
C CYS A 151 5.04 -2.70 25.67
N ASP A 152 4.05 -3.06 26.49
CA ASP A 152 3.51 -4.43 26.60
C ASP A 152 4.56 -5.51 26.92
N GLY A 153 5.56 -5.15 27.73
CA GLY A 153 6.65 -6.05 28.11
C GLY A 153 7.62 -6.37 26.98
N GLN A 154 7.56 -5.63 25.87
CA GLN A 154 8.50 -5.75 24.75
C GLN A 154 9.22 -4.42 24.50
N ASN A 155 10.52 -4.51 24.25
CA ASN A 155 11.33 -3.35 23.85
C ASN A 155 11.01 -2.96 22.41
N GLN A 156 10.65 -1.70 22.22
CA GLN A 156 10.40 -1.06 20.94
C GLN A 156 11.42 0.06 20.74
N ILE A 157 11.87 0.23 19.51
CA ILE A 157 12.83 1.28 19.12
C ILE A 157 12.08 2.34 18.33
N ILE A 158 12.05 3.56 18.86
CA ILE A 158 11.49 4.72 18.20
C ILE A 158 12.64 5.48 17.54
N THR A 159 12.51 5.81 16.28
CA THR A 159 13.55 6.50 15.50
C THR A 159 13.02 7.78 14.90
N CYS A 160 13.82 8.84 14.95
CA CYS A 160 13.64 10.03 14.12
C CYS A 160 14.28 9.74 12.75
N SER A 161 13.46 9.42 11.76
CA SER A 161 13.89 8.97 10.43
C SER A 161 13.57 9.99 9.35
N GLY A 162 14.32 9.95 8.25
CA GLY A 162 14.07 10.76 7.07
C GLY A 162 14.58 12.20 7.17
N ALA A 163 14.25 13.02 6.16
CA ALA A 163 14.58 14.44 6.12
C ALA A 163 13.58 15.25 5.27
N PHE A 164 13.56 16.58 5.45
CA PHE A 164 12.71 17.49 4.69
C PHE A 164 11.23 17.09 4.77
N LYS A 165 10.52 17.02 3.63
CA LYS A 165 9.11 16.60 3.58
C LYS A 165 8.91 15.10 3.91
N GLU A 166 9.98 14.33 3.95
CA GLU A 166 9.97 12.88 4.23
C GLU A 166 10.27 12.54 5.70
N GLY A 167 10.41 13.55 6.56
CA GLY A 167 10.67 13.36 8.00
C GLY A 167 9.54 12.59 8.68
N SER A 168 9.88 11.52 9.40
CA SER A 168 8.91 10.64 10.07
C SER A 168 9.47 10.04 11.36
N LEU A 169 8.57 9.69 12.28
CA LEU A 169 8.90 8.82 13.42
C LEU A 169 8.59 7.37 13.04
N ARG A 170 9.53 6.45 13.27
CA ARG A 170 9.33 5.02 12.97
C ARG A 170 9.52 4.19 14.23
N ILE A 171 8.56 3.31 14.48
CA ILE A 171 8.58 2.37 15.61
C ILE A 171 8.96 1.00 15.08
N ILE A 172 10.06 0.46 15.58
CA ILE A 172 10.59 -0.85 15.25
C ILE A 172 10.31 -1.75 16.46
N ARG A 173 9.40 -2.70 16.28
CA ARG A 173 9.08 -3.74 17.26
C ARG A 173 9.51 -5.10 16.75
N ASN A 174 9.89 -5.98 17.66
CA ASN A 174 10.16 -7.37 17.31
C ASN A 174 8.83 -8.14 17.19
N GLY A 175 8.65 -8.90 16.13
CA GLY A 175 7.43 -9.68 15.89
C GLY A 175 6.64 -9.24 14.66
N ILE A 176 5.50 -9.90 14.44
CA ILE A 176 4.59 -9.61 13.33
C ILE A 176 3.61 -8.54 13.80
N GLY A 177 3.50 -7.46 13.03
CA GLY A 177 2.45 -6.48 13.27
C GLY A 177 1.10 -7.04 12.86
N ILE A 178 0.12 -6.96 13.75
CA ILE A 178 -1.28 -7.17 13.44
C ILE A 178 -1.83 -5.82 12.96
N ASP A 179 -2.44 -5.80 11.78
CA ASP A 179 -3.23 -4.66 11.32
C ASP A 179 -4.66 -4.86 11.84
N GLU A 180 -5.06 -4.03 12.79
CA GLU A 180 -6.34 -4.17 13.48
C GLU A 180 -7.46 -3.64 12.58
N ALA A 181 -8.19 -4.55 11.94
CA ALA A 181 -9.31 -4.20 11.07
C ALA A 181 -10.55 -3.74 11.85
N ALA A 182 -10.74 -4.28 13.06
CA ALA A 182 -11.86 -3.95 13.94
C ALA A 182 -11.50 -4.25 15.41
N SER A 183 -12.05 -3.43 16.31
CA SER A 183 -11.92 -3.57 17.76
C SER A 183 -13.29 -3.52 18.42
N VAL A 184 -13.59 -4.46 19.32
CA VAL A 184 -14.83 -4.49 20.08
C VAL A 184 -14.54 -4.88 21.53
N ASP A 185 -14.96 -4.04 22.47
CA ASP A 185 -14.72 -4.24 23.90
C ASP A 185 -15.74 -5.21 24.50
N ILE A 186 -15.44 -6.51 24.43
CA ILE A 186 -16.24 -7.55 25.08
C ILE A 186 -15.41 -8.19 26.21
N PRO A 187 -15.76 -7.94 27.49
CA PRO A 187 -15.01 -8.49 28.60
C PRO A 187 -15.30 -9.99 28.81
N GLY A 188 -14.28 -10.76 29.19
CA GLY A 188 -14.47 -12.15 29.59
C GLY A 188 -14.65 -13.14 28.43
N VAL A 189 -14.17 -12.81 27.23
CA VAL A 189 -14.14 -13.73 26.10
C VAL A 189 -13.23 -14.93 26.41
N LYS A 190 -13.82 -16.13 26.38
CA LYS A 190 -13.13 -17.42 26.55
C LYS A 190 -12.78 -18.11 25.24
N GLY A 191 -13.54 -17.82 24.18
CA GLY A 191 -13.37 -18.44 22.88
C GLY A 191 -14.06 -17.64 21.79
N ILE A 192 -13.45 -17.66 20.61
CA ILE A 192 -13.98 -17.04 19.40
C ILE A 192 -13.95 -18.09 18.29
N PHE A 193 -15.09 -18.28 17.62
CA PHE A 193 -15.24 -19.25 16.54
C PHE A 193 -15.92 -18.59 15.35
N THR A 194 -15.53 -18.94 14.13
CA THR A 194 -16.19 -18.45 12.92
C THR A 194 -17.09 -19.52 12.32
N LEU A 195 -18.22 -19.09 11.77
CA LEU A 195 -19.12 -19.95 11.01
C LEU A 195 -19.38 -19.36 9.62
N LYS A 196 -19.66 -20.28 8.70
CA LYS A 196 -19.98 -20.00 7.30
C LYS A 196 -21.31 -20.65 6.97
N ILE A 197 -22.35 -19.85 6.81
CA ILE A 197 -23.72 -20.32 6.53
C ILE A 197 -24.25 -19.64 5.28
N GLY A 198 -24.57 -20.41 4.25
CA GLY A 198 -25.12 -19.90 2.98
C GLY A 198 -24.20 -18.94 2.20
N SER A 199 -22.97 -18.72 2.66
CA SER A 199 -21.97 -17.82 2.07
C SER A 199 -20.74 -18.60 1.60
N LYS A 200 -19.89 -17.97 0.78
CA LYS A 200 -18.56 -18.49 0.40
C LYS A 200 -17.49 -18.21 1.46
N LEU A 201 -17.67 -17.12 2.21
CA LEU A 201 -16.78 -16.68 3.29
C LEU A 201 -17.50 -16.81 4.63
N ASP A 202 -16.73 -16.76 5.72
CA ASP A 202 -17.28 -16.71 7.07
C ASP A 202 -18.14 -15.45 7.24
N ASN A 203 -19.31 -15.61 7.86
CA ASN A 203 -20.30 -14.54 8.00
C ASN A 203 -20.90 -14.45 9.41
N TYR A 204 -20.50 -15.35 10.32
CA TYR A 204 -20.88 -15.30 11.72
C TYR A 204 -19.67 -15.50 12.61
N LEU A 205 -19.64 -14.76 13.72
CA LEU A 205 -18.66 -14.85 14.78
C LEU A 205 -19.36 -15.27 16.07
N ILE A 206 -19.00 -16.42 16.59
CA ILE A 206 -19.47 -16.92 17.88
C ILE A 206 -18.48 -16.52 18.96
N ILE A 207 -18.95 -15.78 19.96
CA ILE A 207 -18.15 -15.31 21.09
C ILE A 207 -18.64 -16.02 22.34
N SER A 208 -17.82 -16.90 22.90
CA SER A 208 -18.10 -17.55 24.17
C SER A 208 -17.63 -16.67 25.32
N LEU A 209 -18.53 -16.33 26.23
CA LEU A 209 -18.26 -15.64 27.49
C LEU A 209 -18.24 -16.63 28.66
N ASN A 210 -18.24 -16.12 29.90
CA ASN A 210 -18.20 -16.97 31.09
C ASN A 210 -19.48 -17.79 31.30
N SER A 211 -20.63 -17.17 31.09
CA SER A 211 -21.96 -17.74 31.35
C SER A 211 -22.83 -17.84 30.11
N GLU A 212 -22.47 -17.17 29.02
CA GLU A 212 -23.30 -17.07 27.82
C GLU A 212 -22.45 -17.11 26.55
N THR A 213 -23.11 -17.22 25.41
CA THR A 213 -22.52 -17.19 24.08
C THR A 213 -23.27 -16.17 23.22
N HIS A 214 -22.56 -15.19 22.65
CA HIS A 214 -23.10 -14.24 21.68
C HIS A 214 -22.80 -14.70 20.25
N ILE A 215 -23.69 -14.38 19.31
CA ILE A 215 -23.54 -14.75 17.91
C ILE A 215 -23.67 -13.48 17.07
N LEU A 216 -22.54 -12.99 16.58
CA LEU A 216 -22.47 -11.78 15.79
C LEU A 216 -22.54 -12.12 14.29
N ALA A 217 -23.53 -11.58 13.59
CA ALA A 217 -23.60 -11.62 12.14
C ALA A 217 -22.69 -10.52 11.56
N MET A 218 -21.91 -10.87 10.54
CA MET A 218 -21.03 -9.95 9.82
C MET A 218 -21.75 -9.39 8.59
N ASN A 219 -22.21 -8.15 8.67
CA ASN A 219 -22.87 -7.44 7.58
C ASN A 219 -21.93 -6.38 6.99
N GLY A 220 -20.99 -6.82 6.14
CA GLY A 220 -19.94 -5.93 5.62
C GLY A 220 -18.93 -5.59 6.72
N GLU A 221 -18.91 -4.33 7.16
CA GLU A 221 -18.04 -3.83 8.25
C GLU A 221 -18.76 -3.78 9.60
N GLU A 222 -20.08 -4.00 9.63
CA GLU A 222 -20.86 -3.97 10.87
C GLU A 222 -21.03 -5.37 11.47
N LEU A 223 -20.99 -5.43 12.81
CA LEU A 223 -21.27 -6.62 13.60
C LEU A 223 -22.60 -6.44 14.33
N GLU A 224 -23.56 -7.33 14.05
CA GLU A 224 -24.89 -7.31 14.67
C GLU A 224 -25.09 -8.55 15.55
N ASP A 225 -25.56 -8.37 16.78
CA ASP A 225 -25.90 -9.50 17.65
C ASP A 225 -27.21 -10.15 17.18
N THR A 226 -27.18 -11.45 16.90
CA THR A 226 -28.27 -12.20 16.28
C THR A 226 -28.44 -13.57 16.93
N GLN A 227 -29.59 -14.19 16.70
CA GLN A 227 -29.82 -15.59 17.04
C GLN A 227 -29.76 -16.45 15.77
N LEU A 228 -29.11 -17.61 15.86
CA LEU A 228 -28.83 -18.44 14.70
C LEU A 228 -29.12 -19.92 15.01
N LEU A 229 -29.93 -20.57 14.17
CA LEU A 229 -30.11 -22.03 14.09
C LEU A 229 -30.37 -22.71 15.45
N ASP A 230 -31.12 -22.10 16.37
CA ASP A 230 -31.38 -22.61 17.72
C ASP A 230 -30.09 -22.98 18.50
N LEU A 231 -28.99 -22.28 18.23
CA LEU A 231 -27.76 -22.38 19.01
C LEU A 231 -28.03 -21.90 20.45
N GLU A 232 -27.44 -22.61 21.41
CA GLU A 232 -27.65 -22.34 22.82
C GLU A 232 -26.79 -21.16 23.26
N THR A 233 -27.44 -20.06 23.63
CA THR A 233 -26.77 -18.81 24.06
C THR A 233 -26.60 -18.72 25.57
N ASP A 234 -27.39 -19.47 26.35
CA ASP A 234 -27.42 -19.38 27.81
C ASP A 234 -26.28 -20.14 28.51
N GLU A 235 -25.42 -20.81 27.73
CA GLU A 235 -24.23 -21.49 28.22
C GLU A 235 -23.00 -21.03 27.44
N HIS A 236 -21.82 -21.20 28.04
CA HIS A 236 -20.57 -20.94 27.34
C HIS A 236 -20.24 -22.07 26.35
N THR A 237 -19.86 -21.68 25.14
CA THR A 237 -19.51 -22.60 24.06
C THR A 237 -18.03 -22.97 24.13
N LEU A 238 -17.74 -24.27 24.26
CA LEU A 238 -16.37 -24.80 24.26
C LEU A 238 -15.79 -24.89 22.85
N TRP A 239 -16.64 -25.21 21.86
CA TRP A 239 -16.27 -25.26 20.46
C TRP A 239 -17.49 -25.09 19.58
N ALA A 240 -17.35 -24.33 18.49
CA ALA A 240 -18.33 -24.28 17.42
C ALA A 240 -17.65 -24.36 16.05
N GLY A 241 -18.30 -25.03 15.11
CA GLY A 241 -17.78 -25.17 13.76
C GLY A 241 -18.77 -25.84 12.82
N MET A 242 -18.51 -25.71 11.52
CA MET A 242 -19.29 -26.39 10.50
C MET A 242 -18.73 -27.78 10.22
N LEU A 243 -19.60 -28.79 10.12
CA LEU A 243 -19.20 -30.16 9.80
C LEU A 243 -19.11 -30.35 8.27
N GLY A 244 -17.90 -30.26 7.73
CA GLY A 244 -17.65 -30.45 6.30
C GLY A 244 -18.42 -29.46 5.43
N GLU A 245 -18.93 -29.89 4.28
CA GLU A 245 -19.75 -29.04 3.39
C GLU A 245 -21.25 -29.04 3.76
N SER A 246 -21.63 -29.78 4.80
CA SER A 246 -23.03 -30.17 5.04
C SER A 246 -23.93 -29.07 5.61
N GLN A 247 -23.47 -27.81 5.69
CA GLN A 247 -24.15 -26.68 6.36
C GLN A 247 -24.61 -26.98 7.80
N ILE A 248 -24.22 -28.11 8.36
CA ILE A 248 -24.52 -28.52 9.73
C ILE A 248 -23.55 -27.78 10.64
N VAL A 249 -24.10 -27.05 11.60
CA VAL A 249 -23.36 -26.39 12.66
C VAL A 249 -23.33 -27.29 13.87
N LEU A 250 -22.14 -27.55 14.38
CA LEU A 250 -21.92 -28.21 15.64
C LEU A 250 -21.54 -27.17 16.69
N GLN A 251 -22.19 -27.25 17.83
CA GLN A 251 -21.88 -26.47 19.02
C GLN A 251 -21.70 -27.44 20.19
N VAL A 252 -20.58 -27.30 20.89
CA VAL A 252 -20.26 -28.09 22.07
C VAL A 252 -20.30 -27.17 23.28
N SER A 253 -21.25 -27.41 24.19
CA SER A 253 -21.28 -26.80 25.53
C SER A 253 -20.74 -27.78 26.57
N MET A 254 -20.66 -27.35 27.83
CA MET A 254 -20.26 -28.23 28.94
C MET A 254 -21.19 -29.43 29.13
N PHE A 255 -22.48 -29.26 28.82
CA PHE A 255 -23.51 -30.25 29.14
C PHE A 255 -24.15 -30.88 27.90
N SER A 256 -23.94 -30.28 26.72
CA SER A 256 -24.60 -30.73 25.52
C SER A 256 -23.73 -30.59 24.26
N LEU A 257 -24.02 -31.47 23.30
CA LEU A 257 -23.57 -31.34 21.93
C LEU A 257 -24.79 -31.08 21.07
N ASN A 258 -24.87 -29.87 20.53
CA ASN A 258 -25.93 -29.41 19.66
C ASN A 258 -25.48 -29.53 18.20
N CYS A 259 -26.24 -30.27 17.40
CA CYS A 259 -26.04 -30.42 15.97
C CYS A 259 -27.24 -29.80 15.27
N ASN A 260 -27.03 -28.62 14.67
CA ASN A 260 -28.08 -27.80 14.10
C ASN A 260 -27.94 -27.75 12.58
N SER A 261 -29.01 -28.08 11.86
CA SER A 261 -29.10 -27.95 10.41
C SER A 261 -29.95 -26.75 10.02
N PRO A 262 -29.63 -26.02 8.94
CA PRO A 262 -30.51 -25.00 8.37
C PRO A 262 -31.79 -25.57 7.75
N GLN A 263 -31.92 -26.90 7.63
CA GLN A 263 -33.19 -27.52 7.28
C GLN A 263 -34.07 -27.75 8.52
N PRO A 264 -35.38 -27.45 8.46
CA PRO A 264 -36.26 -27.24 9.61
C PRO A 264 -36.54 -28.47 10.52
N PHE A 265 -35.85 -29.60 10.32
CA PHE A 265 -36.18 -30.87 10.98
C PHE A 265 -35.00 -31.65 11.57
N HIS A 266 -33.77 -31.08 11.60
CA HIS A 266 -32.59 -31.81 12.09
C HIS A 266 -31.79 -31.00 13.12
N THR A 267 -32.43 -30.68 14.24
CA THR A 267 -31.73 -30.28 15.47
C THR A 267 -31.59 -31.51 16.34
N ILE A 268 -30.37 -32.02 16.49
CA ILE A 268 -30.06 -33.15 17.38
C ILE A 268 -29.26 -32.57 18.55
N LYS A 269 -29.93 -32.45 19.71
CA LYS A 269 -29.30 -32.14 20.99
C LYS A 269 -28.98 -33.44 21.71
N LEU A 270 -27.70 -33.76 21.83
CA LEU A 270 -27.20 -34.86 22.65
C LEU A 270 -26.78 -34.28 23.99
N LEU A 271 -27.55 -34.55 25.04
CA LEU A 271 -27.12 -34.30 26.42
C LEU A 271 -25.99 -35.29 26.73
N LEU A 272 -24.83 -34.78 27.11
CA LEU A 272 -23.75 -35.62 27.60
C LEU A 272 -24.13 -36.01 29.04
N PRO A 273 -24.47 -37.28 29.33
CA PRO A 273 -24.64 -37.69 30.73
C PRO A 273 -23.30 -37.50 31.43
N PHE A 274 -23.34 -37.06 32.69
CA PHE A 274 -22.18 -36.96 33.58
C PHE A 274 -21.32 -38.24 33.50
N LEU A 275 -20.31 -38.26 32.63
CA LEU A 275 -19.16 -39.16 32.68
C LEU A 275 -18.06 -38.47 33.50
N LEU A 276 -18.44 -38.04 34.70
CA LEU A 276 -17.53 -37.68 35.78
C LEU A 276 -17.96 -38.46 37.02
N THR A 277 -17.83 -39.78 36.92
CA THR A 277 -17.57 -40.65 38.08
C THR A 277 -16.40 -41.55 37.72
N HIS A 278 -15.19 -41.02 37.87
CA HIS A 278 -14.10 -41.60 38.68
C HIS A 278 -12.81 -40.78 38.52
#